data_AF-A0A7S1DLC7-F1
#
_entry.id   AF-A0A7S1DLC7-F1
#
_cell.length_a   1.000
_cell.length_b   1.000
_cell.length_c   1.000
_cell.angle_alpha   90.00
_cell.angle_beta   90.00
_cell.angle_gamma   90.00
#
_symmetry.space_group_name_H-M   'P 1'
#
loop_
_entity.id
_entity.type
_entity.pdbx_description
1 polymer ?
#
loop_
_entity_poly.entity_id
_entity_poly.type
_entity_poly.pdbx_seq_one_letter_code
_entity_poly.pdbx_strand_id
1 'polypeptide(L)'
;DTHRERDDQLLDEVCSALASVTKTHPEPVADGFQTHIETFGKLVQSDNNNMRRIGVCIIDELMENLQTHCQRYLPQLLPPLVQFCQDPAPEVRQASVYGLGVCAQYGGAPFQQAAADVLPAIFQLVQHPQGRMEANVHATDNAVSALGKVLEYQSPTIADRTGAMGAFLSYLPVEGDVEEGIEVHGRMCTFLERQDPTIMAEPNRWIPHVIKVFAAVIGTPSVDEKVTSRIKELLNGMQQSLPELVNGTVAALAPESQAKLTGLMSA
;
A
#
# COMPACT_ATOMS: atom_id res chain seq x y z
N ASP A 1 2.11 -14.49 28.95
CA ASP A 1 3.04 -15.60 29.30
C ASP A 1 4.42 -15.07 28.96
N THR A 2 5.17 -14.66 29.97
CA THR A 2 6.32 -13.75 29.83
C THR A 2 7.47 -14.31 29.00
N HIS A 3 7.53 -15.63 28.80
CA HIS A 3 8.50 -16.25 27.90
C HIS A 3 8.10 -16.09 26.44
N ARG A 4 6.81 -16.25 26.11
CA ARG A 4 6.31 -16.08 24.73
C ARG A 4 6.45 -14.63 24.26
N GLU A 5 6.14 -13.68 25.13
CA GLU A 5 6.31 -12.25 24.83
C GLU A 5 7.77 -11.88 24.54
N ARG A 6 8.73 -12.55 25.19
CA ARG A 6 10.17 -12.36 24.91
C ARG A 6 10.59 -13.00 23.60
N ASP A 7 10.09 -14.19 23.29
CA ASP A 7 10.38 -14.88 22.03
C ASP A 7 9.84 -14.08 20.84
N ASP A 8 8.65 -13.50 20.99
CA ASP A 8 8.03 -12.63 19.99
C ASP A 8 8.87 -11.36 19.76
N GLN A 9 9.31 -10.69 20.84
CA GLN A 9 10.20 -9.52 20.75
C GLN A 9 11.53 -9.85 20.06
N LEU A 10 12.13 -10.99 20.41
CA LEU A 10 13.38 -11.44 19.81
C LEU A 10 13.20 -11.67 18.30
N LEU A 11 12.07 -12.20 17.87
CA LEU A 11 11.79 -12.41 16.45
C LEU A 11 11.56 -11.10 15.69
N ASP A 12 10.95 -10.10 16.31
CA ASP A 12 10.86 -8.75 15.71
C ASP A 12 12.26 -8.11 15.56
N GLU A 13 13.16 -8.33 16.53
CA GLU A 13 14.58 -7.91 16.42
C GLU A 13 15.31 -8.66 15.30
N VAL A 14 15.04 -9.95 15.11
CA VAL A 14 15.58 -10.74 13.98
C VAL A 14 15.12 -10.16 12.65
N CYS A 15 13.85 -9.77 12.52
CA CYS A 15 13.34 -9.09 11.32
C CYS A 15 14.12 -7.81 11.02
N SER A 16 14.32 -6.96 12.03
CA SER A 16 15.09 -5.71 11.92
C SER A 16 16.56 -5.93 11.56
N ALA A 17 17.18 -6.99 12.10
CA ALA A 17 18.56 -7.35 11.78
C ALA A 17 18.68 -7.85 10.33
N LEU A 18 17.74 -8.69 9.87
CA LEU A 18 17.69 -9.17 8.49
C LEU A 18 17.51 -8.02 7.49
N ALA A 19 16.63 -7.05 7.79
CA ALA A 19 16.50 -5.82 7.02
C ALA A 19 17.86 -5.13 6.81
N SER A 20 18.60 -4.95 7.90
CA SER A 20 19.89 -4.25 7.90
C SER A 20 20.96 -5.00 7.13
N VAL A 21 21.02 -6.33 7.27
CA VAL A 21 21.97 -7.18 6.52
C VAL A 21 21.62 -7.19 5.03
N THR A 22 20.35 -7.28 4.69
CA THR A 22 19.91 -7.32 3.28
C THR A 22 20.24 -6.01 2.55
N LYS A 23 20.12 -4.86 3.23
CA LYS A 23 20.52 -3.55 2.68
C LYS A 23 22.02 -3.42 2.43
N THR A 24 22.85 -4.14 3.19
CA THR A 24 24.32 -4.01 3.12
C THR A 24 25.00 -5.11 2.30
N HIS A 25 24.38 -6.30 2.23
CA HIS A 25 24.91 -7.49 1.56
C HIS A 25 23.78 -8.23 0.80
N PRO A 26 23.15 -7.59 -0.21
CA PRO A 26 21.97 -8.17 -0.87
C PRO A 26 22.27 -9.46 -1.62
N GLU A 27 23.42 -9.58 -2.30
CA GLU A 27 23.74 -10.78 -3.09
C GLU A 27 23.93 -12.04 -2.22
N PRO A 28 24.74 -12.02 -1.15
CA PRO A 28 24.84 -13.18 -0.25
C PRO A 28 23.50 -13.58 0.39
N VAL A 29 22.66 -12.61 0.74
CA VAL A 29 21.33 -12.88 1.31
C VAL A 29 20.40 -13.47 0.24
N ALA A 30 20.46 -12.99 -1.01
CA ALA A 30 19.69 -13.53 -2.13
C ALA A 30 20.05 -14.98 -2.46
N ASP A 31 21.33 -15.33 -2.34
CA ASP A 31 21.83 -16.71 -2.52
C ASP A 31 21.33 -17.64 -1.42
N GLY A 32 21.22 -17.14 -0.19
CA GLY A 32 20.67 -17.85 0.97
C GLY A 32 19.14 -17.84 1.07
N PHE A 33 18.43 -17.12 0.17
CA PHE A 33 17.00 -16.85 0.33
C PHE A 33 16.12 -18.10 0.41
N GLN A 34 16.45 -19.16 -0.33
CA GLN A 34 15.74 -20.44 -0.22
C GLN A 34 15.79 -21.00 1.21
N THR A 35 16.97 -20.96 1.84
CA THR A 35 17.16 -21.40 3.24
C THR A 35 16.36 -20.52 4.20
N HIS A 36 16.28 -19.21 3.95
CA HIS A 36 15.47 -18.29 4.74
C HIS A 36 13.97 -18.63 4.62
N ILE A 37 13.45 -18.87 3.41
CA ILE A 37 12.06 -19.31 3.20
C ILE A 37 11.79 -20.61 3.96
N GLU A 38 12.68 -21.60 3.87
CA GLU A 38 12.50 -22.89 4.55
C GLU A 38 12.53 -22.77 6.08
N THR A 39 13.34 -21.84 6.60
CA THR A 39 13.49 -21.59 8.03
C THR A 39 12.26 -20.86 8.58
N PHE A 40 11.91 -19.73 7.98
CA PHE A 40 10.84 -18.85 8.46
C PHE A 40 9.45 -19.31 7.99
N GLY A 41 9.36 -20.08 6.90
CA GLY A 41 8.11 -20.68 6.43
C GLY A 41 7.47 -21.66 7.43
N LYS A 42 8.24 -22.18 8.39
CA LYS A 42 7.67 -22.95 9.52
C LYS A 42 6.88 -22.07 10.48
N LEU A 43 7.28 -20.81 10.67
CA LEU A 43 6.55 -19.85 11.51
C LEU A 43 5.18 -19.54 10.91
N VAL A 44 5.14 -19.44 9.57
CA VAL A 44 3.94 -19.22 8.76
C VAL A 44 2.91 -20.35 8.92
N GLN A 45 3.34 -21.56 9.27
CA GLN A 45 2.46 -22.72 9.52
C GLN A 45 2.00 -22.86 10.98
N SER A 46 2.34 -21.91 11.85
CA SER A 46 2.01 -21.99 13.27
C SER A 46 0.53 -21.75 13.56
N ASP A 47 -0.04 -22.45 14.55
CA ASP A 47 -1.37 -22.15 15.08
C ASP A 47 -1.41 -20.79 15.82
N ASN A 48 -0.24 -20.25 16.21
CA ASN A 48 -0.13 -18.94 16.84
C ASN A 48 -0.12 -17.82 15.78
N ASN A 49 -1.14 -16.95 15.84
CA ASN A 49 -1.30 -15.80 14.94
C ASN A 49 -0.06 -14.90 14.89
N ASN A 50 0.58 -14.63 16.03
CA ASN A 50 1.76 -13.76 16.06
C ASN A 50 2.96 -14.39 15.38
N MET A 51 3.15 -15.72 15.54
CA MET A 51 4.22 -16.43 14.81
C MET A 51 3.96 -16.44 13.30
N ARG A 52 2.69 -16.61 12.87
CA ARG A 52 2.34 -16.49 11.45
C ARG A 52 2.66 -15.09 10.93
N ARG A 53 2.21 -14.04 11.64
CA ARG A 53 2.49 -12.64 11.31
C ARG A 53 3.99 -12.40 11.16
N ILE A 54 4.78 -12.76 12.17
CA ILE A 54 6.24 -12.61 12.17
C ILE A 54 6.87 -13.33 10.98
N GLY A 55 6.45 -14.57 10.70
CA GLY A 55 6.95 -15.35 9.57
C GLY A 55 6.72 -14.64 8.24
N VAL A 56 5.52 -14.08 8.05
CA VAL A 56 5.17 -13.29 6.86
C VAL A 56 5.99 -12.00 6.80
N CYS A 57 6.07 -11.23 7.89
CA CYS A 57 6.83 -9.98 7.96
C CYS A 57 8.32 -10.18 7.61
N ILE A 58 8.96 -11.24 8.09
CA ILE A 58 10.36 -11.54 7.76
C ILE A 58 10.52 -11.80 6.25
N ILE A 59 9.59 -12.55 5.66
CA ILE A 59 9.63 -12.84 4.22
C ILE A 59 9.39 -11.55 3.42
N ASP A 60 8.46 -10.70 3.84
CA ASP A 60 8.17 -9.42 3.19
C ASP A 60 9.38 -8.48 3.23
N GLU A 61 10.03 -8.34 4.38
CA GLU A 61 11.23 -7.52 4.54
C GLU A 61 12.35 -8.00 3.61
N LEU A 62 12.57 -9.31 3.54
CA LEU A 62 13.55 -9.87 2.62
C LEU A 62 13.15 -9.60 1.16
N MET A 63 11.89 -9.81 0.78
CA MET A 63 11.41 -9.55 -0.58
C MET A 63 11.56 -8.08 -0.99
N GLU A 64 11.25 -7.15 -0.08
CA GLU A 64 11.32 -5.72 -0.36
C GLU A 64 12.75 -5.24 -0.53
N ASN A 65 13.67 -5.70 0.31
CA ASN A 65 15.07 -5.30 0.22
C ASN A 65 15.82 -6.00 -0.92
N LEU A 66 15.45 -7.24 -1.25
CA LEU A 66 16.04 -7.99 -2.38
C LEU A 66 15.40 -7.64 -3.72
N GLN A 67 14.18 -7.10 -3.73
CA GLN A 67 13.47 -6.63 -4.91
C GLN A 67 13.42 -7.70 -6.01
N THR A 68 13.95 -7.39 -7.19
CA THR A 68 13.90 -8.26 -8.38
C THR A 68 14.65 -9.59 -8.19
N HIS A 69 15.56 -9.71 -7.21
CA HIS A 69 16.24 -10.97 -6.90
C HIS A 69 15.27 -12.05 -6.39
N CYS A 70 14.13 -11.66 -5.83
CA CYS A 70 13.13 -12.58 -5.33
C CYS A 70 12.22 -13.16 -6.42
N GLN A 71 12.32 -12.69 -7.68
CA GLN A 71 11.40 -13.05 -8.77
C GLN A 71 11.22 -14.56 -8.97
N ARG A 72 12.33 -15.32 -8.88
CA ARG A 72 12.34 -16.78 -9.03
C ARG A 72 11.57 -17.53 -7.94
N TYR A 73 11.31 -16.89 -6.80
CA TYR A 73 10.64 -17.48 -5.65
C TYR A 73 9.14 -17.12 -5.57
N LEU A 74 8.66 -16.14 -6.35
CA LEU A 74 7.23 -15.76 -6.33
C LEU A 74 6.26 -16.94 -6.55
N PRO A 75 6.52 -17.94 -7.43
CA PRO A 75 5.63 -19.09 -7.57
C PRO A 75 5.41 -19.86 -6.26
N GLN A 76 6.39 -19.85 -5.35
CA GLN A 76 6.29 -20.46 -4.02
C GLN A 76 5.68 -19.51 -2.99
N LEU A 77 5.91 -18.20 -3.10
CA LEU A 77 5.53 -17.20 -2.09
C LEU A 77 4.10 -16.65 -2.27
N LEU A 78 3.64 -16.49 -3.51
CA LEU A 78 2.31 -15.90 -3.77
C LEU A 78 1.15 -16.74 -3.22
N PRO A 79 1.09 -18.08 -3.40
CA PRO A 79 -0.03 -18.87 -2.89
C PRO A 79 -0.29 -18.72 -1.38
N PRO A 80 0.72 -18.83 -0.49
CA PRO A 80 0.48 -18.61 0.94
C PRO A 80 0.07 -17.16 1.25
N LEU A 81 0.67 -16.15 0.62
CA LEU A 81 0.26 -14.75 0.84
C LEU A 81 -1.21 -14.51 0.48
N VAL A 82 -1.67 -15.06 -0.64
CA VAL A 82 -3.09 -15.02 -1.05
C VAL A 82 -3.99 -15.71 -0.03
N GLN A 83 -3.57 -16.87 0.49
CA GLN A 83 -4.32 -17.58 1.53
C GLN A 83 -4.42 -16.75 2.82
N PHE A 84 -3.33 -16.14 3.26
CA PHE A 84 -3.30 -15.38 4.51
C PHE A 84 -3.99 -14.02 4.45
N CYS A 85 -4.30 -13.49 3.26
CA CYS A 85 -5.26 -12.39 3.13
C CYS A 85 -6.66 -12.73 3.66
N GLN A 86 -6.97 -14.01 3.93
CA GLN A 86 -8.21 -14.46 4.54
C GLN A 86 -8.03 -14.93 6.00
N ASP A 87 -6.85 -14.71 6.61
CA ASP A 87 -6.59 -15.13 7.99
C ASP A 87 -7.55 -14.42 8.96
N PRO A 88 -8.07 -15.11 10.01
CA PRO A 88 -8.91 -14.47 11.02
C PRO A 88 -8.23 -13.29 11.72
N ALA A 89 -6.91 -13.32 11.86
CA ALA A 89 -6.10 -12.28 12.49
C ALA A 89 -5.85 -11.10 11.53
N PRO A 90 -6.34 -9.87 11.82
CA PRO A 90 -6.11 -8.71 10.97
C PRO A 90 -4.63 -8.40 10.71
N GLU A 91 -3.77 -8.61 11.70
CA GLU A 91 -2.32 -8.40 11.62
C GLU A 91 -1.65 -9.35 10.61
N VAL A 92 -2.16 -10.57 10.46
CA VAL A 92 -1.68 -11.52 9.45
C VAL A 92 -2.17 -11.10 8.06
N ARG A 93 -3.42 -10.63 7.94
CA ARG A 93 -3.95 -10.10 6.67
C ARG A 93 -3.17 -8.86 6.20
N GLN A 94 -2.81 -7.97 7.13
CA GLN A 94 -2.01 -6.79 6.87
C GLN A 94 -0.64 -7.17 6.31
N ALA A 95 0.13 -8.01 7.01
CA ALA A 95 1.44 -8.46 6.53
C ALA A 95 1.30 -9.13 5.14
N SER A 96 0.33 -10.01 4.99
CA SER A 96 0.18 -10.75 3.73
C SER A 96 -0.13 -9.86 2.53
N VAL A 97 -1.01 -8.87 2.70
CA VAL A 97 -1.35 -7.95 1.61
C VAL A 97 -0.23 -6.95 1.33
N TYR A 98 0.57 -6.59 2.35
CA TYR A 98 1.82 -5.85 2.16
C TYR A 98 2.77 -6.63 1.25
N GLY A 99 3.02 -7.92 1.56
CA GLY A 99 3.81 -8.83 0.74
C GLY A 99 3.32 -8.95 -0.70
N LEU A 100 1.99 -9.04 -0.92
CA LEU A 100 1.42 -9.01 -2.27
C LEU A 100 1.70 -7.69 -3.00
N GLY A 101 1.69 -6.55 -2.29
CA GLY A 101 2.08 -5.26 -2.82
C GLY A 101 3.55 -5.21 -3.24
N VAL A 102 4.46 -5.71 -2.40
CA VAL A 102 5.89 -5.84 -2.72
C VAL A 102 6.09 -6.73 -3.95
N CYS A 103 5.39 -7.86 -4.02
CA CYS A 103 5.39 -8.74 -5.17
C CYS A 103 4.86 -8.06 -6.44
N ALA A 104 3.84 -7.20 -6.34
CA ALA A 104 3.34 -6.45 -7.49
C ALA A 104 4.41 -5.47 -8.01
N GLN A 105 5.12 -4.80 -7.12
CA GLN A 105 6.13 -3.80 -7.48
C GLN A 105 7.39 -4.41 -8.11
N TYR A 106 7.90 -5.52 -7.57
CA TYR A 106 9.18 -6.10 -7.98
C TYR A 106 9.09 -7.44 -8.72
N GLY A 107 7.90 -8.06 -8.75
CA GLY A 107 7.72 -9.44 -9.18
C GLY A 107 7.69 -9.69 -10.69
N GLY A 108 7.58 -8.66 -11.52
CA GLY A 108 7.67 -8.77 -12.99
C GLY A 108 6.76 -9.85 -13.58
N ALA A 109 7.26 -10.62 -14.57
CA ALA A 109 6.50 -11.66 -15.25
C ALA A 109 5.96 -12.78 -14.32
N PRO A 110 6.71 -13.27 -13.31
CA PRO A 110 6.17 -14.19 -12.32
C PRO A 110 4.89 -13.69 -11.63
N PHE A 111 4.82 -12.42 -11.25
CA PHE A 111 3.59 -11.84 -10.70
C PHE A 111 2.46 -11.85 -11.73
N GLN A 112 2.76 -11.47 -12.98
CA GLN A 112 1.76 -11.41 -14.04
C GLN A 112 1.08 -12.75 -14.29
N GLN A 113 1.84 -13.86 -14.20
CA GLN A 113 1.30 -15.21 -14.36
C GLN A 113 0.32 -15.61 -13.24
N ALA A 114 0.49 -15.05 -12.05
CA ALA A 114 -0.34 -15.33 -10.87
C ALA A 114 -1.38 -14.23 -10.58
N ALA A 115 -1.42 -13.15 -11.37
CA ALA A 115 -2.25 -11.97 -11.09
C ALA A 115 -3.76 -12.31 -10.99
N ALA A 116 -4.23 -13.30 -11.74
CA ALA A 116 -5.61 -13.76 -11.70
C ALA A 116 -6.03 -14.31 -10.32
N ASP A 117 -5.09 -14.89 -9.57
CA ASP A 117 -5.32 -15.41 -8.21
C ASP A 117 -5.05 -14.34 -7.14
N VAL A 118 -4.10 -13.44 -7.39
CA VAL A 118 -3.69 -12.40 -6.44
C VAL A 118 -4.70 -11.24 -6.37
N LEU A 119 -5.18 -10.75 -7.52
CA LEU A 119 -6.04 -9.56 -7.55
C LEU A 119 -7.33 -9.71 -6.74
N PRO A 120 -8.07 -10.84 -6.83
CA PRO A 120 -9.28 -11.03 -6.04
C PRO A 120 -9.03 -10.90 -4.51
N ALA A 121 -7.90 -11.40 -4.01
CA ALA A 121 -7.56 -11.32 -2.60
C ALA A 121 -7.31 -9.87 -2.14
N ILE A 122 -6.61 -9.07 -2.96
CA ILE A 122 -6.43 -7.64 -2.69
C ILE A 122 -7.78 -6.92 -2.69
N PHE A 123 -8.61 -7.14 -3.72
CA PHE A 123 -9.93 -6.49 -3.83
C PHE A 123 -10.86 -6.82 -2.66
N GLN A 124 -10.86 -8.06 -2.19
CA GLN A 124 -11.65 -8.49 -1.04
C GLN A 124 -11.33 -7.67 0.22
N LEU A 125 -10.05 -7.35 0.44
CA LEU A 125 -9.63 -6.53 1.57
C LEU A 125 -9.99 -5.05 1.36
N VAL A 126 -9.70 -4.49 0.19
CA VAL A 126 -10.04 -3.09 -0.16
C VAL A 126 -11.54 -2.82 0.01
N GLN A 127 -12.38 -3.79 -0.36
CA GLN A 127 -13.84 -3.68 -0.31
C GLN A 127 -14.46 -4.30 0.94
N HIS A 128 -13.65 -4.63 1.96
CA HIS A 128 -14.16 -5.26 3.16
C HIS A 128 -15.19 -4.34 3.85
N PRO A 129 -16.43 -4.80 4.13
CA PRO A 129 -17.50 -3.96 4.68
C PRO A 129 -17.14 -3.28 6.01
N GLN A 130 -16.23 -3.90 6.74
CA GLN A 130 -15.71 -3.42 8.02
C GLN A 130 -14.26 -2.95 7.93
N GLY A 131 -13.78 -2.61 6.73
CA GLY A 131 -12.38 -2.23 6.50
C GLY A 131 -11.96 -0.99 7.30
N ARG A 132 -12.89 -0.05 7.52
CA ARG A 132 -12.66 1.18 8.32
C ARG A 132 -12.78 1.00 9.83
N MET A 133 -13.08 -0.21 10.32
CA MET A 133 -13.07 -0.44 11.78
C MET A 133 -11.63 -0.47 12.29
N GLU A 134 -11.41 0.00 13.51
CA GLU A 134 -10.09 0.04 14.17
C GLU A 134 -9.33 -1.30 14.06
N ALA A 135 -10.04 -2.43 14.20
CA ALA A 135 -9.45 -3.76 14.09
C ALA A 135 -8.93 -4.11 12.68
N ASN A 136 -9.43 -3.48 11.62
CA ASN A 136 -9.15 -3.85 10.22
C ASN A 136 -8.50 -2.74 9.39
N VAL A 137 -8.45 -1.51 9.92
CA VAL A 137 -8.05 -0.32 9.15
C VAL A 137 -6.65 -0.45 8.58
N HIS A 138 -5.69 -0.94 9.37
CA HIS A 138 -4.31 -1.15 8.91
C HIS A 138 -4.23 -2.17 7.77
N ALA A 139 -4.94 -3.30 7.87
CA ALA A 139 -4.97 -4.30 6.81
C ALA A 139 -5.62 -3.75 5.52
N THR A 140 -6.65 -2.90 5.66
CA THR A 140 -7.35 -2.30 4.52
C THR A 140 -6.51 -1.21 3.86
N ASP A 141 -5.84 -0.37 4.65
CA ASP A 141 -4.90 0.66 4.18
C ASP A 141 -3.75 0.03 3.39
N ASN A 142 -3.17 -1.06 3.91
CA ASN A 142 -2.13 -1.83 3.23
C ASN A 142 -2.67 -2.49 1.94
N ALA A 143 -3.93 -2.95 1.93
CA ALA A 143 -4.55 -3.49 0.72
C ALA A 143 -4.74 -2.43 -0.37
N VAL A 144 -5.08 -1.20 0.01
CA VAL A 144 -5.19 -0.06 -0.91
C VAL A 144 -3.82 0.33 -1.45
N SER A 145 -2.77 0.27 -0.62
CA SER A 145 -1.39 0.41 -1.09
C SER A 145 -1.00 -0.66 -2.08
N ALA A 146 -1.27 -1.94 -1.79
CA ALA A 146 -1.01 -3.04 -2.70
C ALA A 146 -1.76 -2.88 -4.02
N LEU A 147 -3.04 -2.48 -4.00
CA LEU A 147 -3.81 -2.17 -5.20
C LEU A 147 -3.17 -1.02 -6.00
N GLY A 148 -2.69 0.02 -5.32
CA GLY A 148 -1.92 1.09 -5.95
C GLY A 148 -0.64 0.57 -6.62
N LYS A 149 0.12 -0.32 -5.98
CA LYS A 149 1.33 -0.95 -6.54
C LYS A 149 0.96 -1.78 -7.79
N VAL A 150 -0.14 -2.53 -7.77
CA VAL A 150 -0.61 -3.25 -8.97
C VAL A 150 -0.99 -2.27 -10.09
N LEU A 151 -1.76 -1.23 -9.80
CA LEU A 151 -2.17 -0.22 -10.78
C LEU A 151 -0.97 0.46 -11.45
N GLU A 152 0.11 0.67 -10.70
CA GLU A 152 1.33 1.31 -11.20
C GLU A 152 2.25 0.35 -11.96
N TYR A 153 2.54 -0.83 -11.40
CA TYR A 153 3.60 -1.71 -11.91
C TYR A 153 3.09 -2.90 -12.73
N GLN A 154 1.81 -3.25 -12.58
CA GLN A 154 1.20 -4.45 -13.16
C GLN A 154 -0.07 -4.12 -13.96
N SER A 155 -0.23 -2.88 -14.42
CA SER A 155 -1.45 -2.43 -15.09
C SER A 155 -1.97 -3.34 -16.21
N PRO A 156 -1.14 -3.98 -17.07
CA PRO A 156 -1.63 -4.88 -18.12
C PRO A 156 -2.32 -6.16 -17.62
N THR A 157 -2.15 -6.54 -16.35
CA THR A 157 -2.79 -7.74 -15.78
C THR A 157 -4.20 -7.48 -15.27
N ILE A 158 -4.59 -6.21 -15.17
CA ILE A 158 -5.87 -5.80 -14.58
C ILE A 158 -6.94 -5.76 -15.68
N ALA A 159 -7.84 -6.73 -15.67
CA ALA A 159 -8.93 -6.82 -16.65
C ALA A 159 -9.88 -5.60 -16.58
N ASP A 160 -10.28 -5.19 -15.38
CA ASP A 160 -11.07 -3.98 -15.13
C ASP A 160 -10.22 -2.92 -14.42
N ARG A 161 -9.33 -2.26 -15.17
CA ARG A 161 -8.47 -1.21 -14.63
C ARG A 161 -9.26 0.00 -14.14
N THR A 162 -10.37 0.34 -14.80
CA THR A 162 -11.21 1.48 -14.43
C THR A 162 -11.88 1.24 -13.07
N GLY A 163 -12.45 0.05 -12.86
CA GLY A 163 -12.97 -0.36 -11.56
C GLY A 163 -11.89 -0.41 -10.48
N ALA A 164 -10.69 -0.91 -10.82
CA ALA A 164 -9.53 -0.93 -9.91
C ALA A 164 -9.12 0.46 -9.43
N MET A 165 -8.93 1.39 -10.36
CA MET A 165 -8.60 2.78 -10.04
C MET A 165 -9.73 3.46 -9.27
N GLY A 166 -10.99 3.16 -9.62
CA GLY A 166 -12.16 3.64 -8.89
C GLY A 166 -12.16 3.17 -7.43
N ALA A 167 -11.88 1.89 -7.17
CA ALA A 167 -11.77 1.35 -5.82
C ALA A 167 -10.62 1.99 -5.03
N PHE A 168 -9.46 2.16 -5.65
CA PHE A 168 -8.32 2.86 -5.06
C PHE A 168 -8.69 4.29 -4.63
N LEU A 169 -9.22 5.09 -5.56
CA LEU A 169 -9.58 6.48 -5.28
C LEU A 169 -10.73 6.60 -4.28
N SER A 170 -11.78 5.77 -4.42
CA SER A 170 -12.94 5.80 -3.51
C SER A 170 -12.61 5.41 -2.08
N TYR A 171 -11.54 4.63 -1.86
CA TYR A 171 -11.10 4.37 -0.50
C TYR A 171 -10.49 5.62 0.13
N LEU A 172 -9.68 6.43 -0.55
CA LEU A 172 -8.92 7.53 0.06
C LEU A 172 -9.79 8.57 0.81
N PRO A 173 -9.30 9.15 1.91
CA PRO A 173 -7.91 9.09 2.43
C PRO A 173 -7.58 7.82 3.24
N VAL A 174 -6.30 7.48 3.32
CA VAL A 174 -5.77 6.49 4.28
C VAL A 174 -5.71 7.12 5.67
N GLU A 175 -6.20 6.41 6.70
CA GLU A 175 -6.45 6.99 8.03
C GLU A 175 -5.82 6.21 9.19
N GLY A 176 -5.57 4.91 9.06
CA GLY A 176 -5.04 4.07 10.14
C GLY A 176 -3.53 3.95 10.09
N ASP A 177 -3.00 3.44 8.98
CA ASP A 177 -1.58 3.24 8.79
C ASP A 177 -0.90 4.51 8.24
N VAL A 178 -0.12 5.18 9.08
CA VAL A 178 0.54 6.45 8.76
C VAL A 178 1.62 6.26 7.69
N GLU A 179 2.39 5.19 7.77
CA GLU A 179 3.49 4.91 6.83
C GLU A 179 2.92 4.63 5.44
N GLU A 180 1.89 3.77 5.37
CA GLU A 180 1.17 3.53 4.12
C GLU A 180 0.39 4.76 3.65
N GLY A 181 -0.04 5.63 4.57
CA GLY A 181 -0.64 6.92 4.25
C GLY A 181 0.26 7.76 3.35
N ILE A 182 1.55 7.88 3.70
CA ILE A 182 2.52 8.65 2.91
C ILE A 182 2.66 8.05 1.51
N GLU A 183 2.86 6.73 1.44
CA GLU A 183 3.04 6.01 0.18
C GLU A 183 1.81 6.09 -0.73
N VAL A 184 0.62 5.87 -0.18
CA VAL A 184 -0.64 5.84 -0.92
C VAL A 184 -1.03 7.23 -1.44
N HIS A 185 -0.96 8.27 -0.61
CA HIS A 185 -1.25 9.63 -1.07
C HIS A 185 -0.18 10.12 -2.05
N GLY A 186 1.08 9.75 -1.84
CA GLY A 186 2.15 9.97 -2.81
C GLY A 186 1.87 9.28 -4.16
N ARG A 187 1.35 8.05 -4.15
CA ARG A 187 0.97 7.34 -5.39
C ARG A 187 -0.25 7.95 -6.08
N MET A 188 -1.22 8.46 -5.31
CA MET A 188 -2.31 9.27 -5.87
C MET A 188 -1.78 10.50 -6.62
N CYS A 189 -0.81 11.22 -6.04
CA CYS A 189 -0.12 12.31 -6.75
C CYS A 189 0.55 11.83 -8.05
N THR A 190 1.19 10.65 -8.03
CA THR A 190 1.83 10.07 -9.21
C THR A 190 0.82 9.82 -10.34
N PHE A 191 -0.36 9.30 -10.03
CA PHE A 191 -1.42 9.08 -11.03
C PHE A 191 -1.95 10.40 -11.61
N LEU A 192 -2.06 11.46 -10.79
CA LEU A 192 -2.48 12.79 -11.24
C LEU A 192 -1.44 13.45 -12.13
N GLU A 193 -0.16 13.41 -11.74
CA GLU A 193 0.97 13.95 -12.50
C GLU A 193 1.09 13.28 -13.88
N ARG A 194 0.84 11.97 -13.94
CA ARG A 194 0.82 11.18 -15.19
C ARG A 194 -0.49 11.30 -15.97
N GLN A 195 -1.45 12.12 -15.50
CA GLN A 195 -2.76 12.30 -16.11
C GLN A 195 -3.47 10.97 -16.37
N ASP A 196 -3.61 10.14 -15.33
CA ASP A 196 -4.16 8.79 -15.46
C ASP A 196 -5.48 8.78 -16.26
N PRO A 197 -5.61 7.93 -17.30
CA PRO A 197 -6.76 7.94 -18.19
C PRO A 197 -8.11 7.77 -17.49
N THR A 198 -8.16 7.04 -16.36
CA THR A 198 -9.41 6.83 -15.62
C THR A 198 -9.83 8.11 -14.88
N ILE A 199 -8.88 8.85 -14.34
CA ILE A 199 -9.14 10.14 -13.69
C ILE A 199 -9.56 11.17 -14.75
N MET A 200 -8.84 11.22 -15.87
CA MET A 200 -9.08 12.18 -16.95
C MET A 200 -10.38 11.90 -17.73
N ALA A 201 -10.90 10.68 -17.72
CA ALA A 201 -12.18 10.34 -18.33
C ALA A 201 -13.39 10.87 -17.53
N GLU A 202 -13.26 10.99 -16.20
CA GLU A 202 -14.33 11.48 -15.31
C GLU A 202 -13.83 12.61 -14.39
N PRO A 203 -13.34 13.75 -14.91
CA PRO A 203 -12.71 14.78 -14.10
C PRO A 203 -13.70 15.42 -13.11
N ASN A 204 -14.96 15.59 -13.52
CA ASN A 204 -16.03 16.13 -12.66
C ASN A 204 -16.34 15.24 -11.44
N ARG A 205 -15.96 13.96 -11.48
CA ARG A 205 -16.07 13.04 -10.35
C ARG A 205 -14.80 13.03 -9.52
N TRP A 206 -13.66 12.78 -10.17
CA TRP A 206 -12.43 12.47 -9.46
C TRP A 206 -11.66 13.68 -8.97
N ILE A 207 -11.70 14.81 -9.68
CA ILE A 207 -11.00 16.02 -9.25
C ILE A 207 -11.60 16.57 -7.93
N PRO A 208 -12.93 16.72 -7.77
CA PRO A 208 -13.49 17.14 -6.49
C PRO A 208 -13.18 16.18 -5.35
N HIS A 209 -13.15 14.86 -5.62
CA HIS A 209 -12.80 13.85 -4.63
C HIS A 209 -11.35 13.98 -4.18
N VAL A 210 -10.41 14.09 -5.13
CA VAL A 210 -8.98 14.30 -4.85
C VAL A 210 -8.73 15.56 -4.03
N ILE A 211 -9.41 16.68 -4.34
CA ILE A 211 -9.27 17.93 -3.57
C ILE A 211 -9.75 17.74 -2.12
N LYS A 212 -10.84 16.97 -1.91
CA LYS A 212 -11.31 16.62 -0.55
C LYS A 212 -10.28 15.76 0.19
N VAL A 213 -9.68 14.78 -0.50
CA VAL A 213 -8.60 13.95 0.07
C VAL A 213 -7.41 14.83 0.47
N PHE A 214 -6.94 15.73 -0.40
CA PHE A 214 -5.87 16.67 -0.08
C PHE A 214 -6.19 17.52 1.15
N ALA A 215 -7.41 18.08 1.22
CA ALA A 215 -7.82 18.89 2.35
C ALA A 215 -7.87 18.10 3.68
N ALA A 216 -8.16 16.80 3.61
CA ALA A 216 -8.19 15.91 4.76
C ALA A 216 -6.78 15.55 5.27
N VAL A 217 -5.80 15.39 4.37
CA VAL A 217 -4.48 14.87 4.74
C VAL A 217 -3.42 15.95 4.96
N ILE A 218 -3.57 17.15 4.39
CA ILE A 218 -2.62 18.25 4.61
C ILE A 218 -2.52 18.58 6.11
N GLY A 219 -1.28 18.60 6.62
CA GLY A 219 -0.99 18.86 8.03
C GLY A 219 -1.25 17.67 8.96
N THR A 220 -1.49 16.48 8.40
CA THR A 220 -1.55 15.21 9.14
C THR A 220 -0.26 14.41 8.93
N PRO A 221 0.04 13.42 9.80
CA PRO A 221 1.18 12.52 9.60
C PRO A 221 1.11 11.67 8.32
N SER A 222 -0.08 11.50 7.72
CA SER A 222 -0.29 10.66 6.53
C SER A 222 0.27 11.26 5.23
N VAL A 223 0.94 12.41 5.30
CA VAL A 223 1.72 13.01 4.21
C VAL A 223 3.00 13.65 4.77
N ASP A 224 4.10 13.49 4.06
CA ASP A 224 5.37 14.15 4.39
C ASP A 224 5.54 15.47 3.61
N GLU A 225 6.67 16.16 3.79
CA GLU A 225 6.97 17.42 3.10
C GLU A 225 7.03 17.24 1.57
N LYS A 226 7.50 16.08 1.10
CA LYS A 226 7.61 15.77 -0.33
C LYS A 226 6.23 15.61 -0.95
N VAL A 227 5.35 14.82 -0.34
CA VAL A 227 3.96 14.64 -0.79
C VAL A 227 3.21 15.96 -0.69
N THR A 228 3.38 16.72 0.40
CA THR A 228 2.76 18.05 0.56
C THR A 228 3.17 19.01 -0.57
N SER A 229 4.44 19.00 -0.97
CA SER A 229 4.94 19.81 -2.10
C SER A 229 4.29 19.41 -3.42
N ARG A 230 4.16 18.10 -3.69
CA ARG A 230 3.46 17.58 -4.88
C ARG A 230 1.98 17.94 -4.90
N ILE A 231 1.31 17.88 -3.74
CA ILE A 231 -0.09 18.32 -3.58
C ILE A 231 -0.24 19.79 -3.96
N LYS A 232 0.67 20.66 -3.51
CA LYS A 232 0.67 22.09 -3.84
C LYS A 232 0.79 22.32 -5.35
N GLU A 233 1.75 21.68 -6.00
CA GLU A 233 1.97 21.79 -7.45
C GLU A 233 0.74 21.32 -8.23
N LEU A 234 0.15 20.19 -7.84
CA LEU A 234 -1.06 19.64 -8.44
C LEU A 234 -2.27 20.57 -8.26
N LEU A 235 -2.48 21.12 -7.06
CA LEU A 235 -3.56 22.08 -6.80
C LEU A 235 -3.40 23.34 -7.65
N ASN A 236 -2.19 23.88 -7.75
CA ASN A 236 -1.92 25.05 -8.59
C ASN A 236 -2.13 24.74 -10.08
N GLY A 237 -1.71 23.58 -10.55
CA GLY A 237 -1.96 23.12 -11.92
C GLY A 237 -3.45 22.93 -12.22
N MET A 238 -4.21 22.36 -11.27
CA MET A 238 -5.66 22.22 -11.37
C MET A 238 -6.37 23.57 -11.34
N GLN A 239 -5.91 24.53 -10.53
CA GLN A 239 -6.47 25.88 -10.49
C GLN A 239 -6.33 26.60 -11.84
N GLN A 240 -5.22 26.37 -12.56
CA GLN A 240 -4.99 26.95 -13.88
C GLN A 240 -5.81 26.28 -14.97
N SER A 241 -5.95 24.95 -14.92
CA SER A 241 -6.61 24.16 -15.97
C SER A 241 -8.11 23.98 -15.80
N LEU A 242 -8.59 23.90 -14.55
CA LEU A 242 -9.98 23.61 -14.15
C LEU A 242 -10.48 24.54 -13.03
N PRO A 243 -10.37 25.88 -13.19
CA PRO A 243 -10.64 26.84 -12.10
C PRO A 243 -12.05 26.75 -11.52
N GLU A 244 -13.08 26.55 -12.36
CA GLU A 244 -14.46 26.45 -11.90
C GLU A 244 -14.68 25.25 -10.98
N LEU A 245 -14.07 24.10 -11.33
CA LEU A 245 -14.20 22.86 -10.57
C LEU A 245 -13.44 22.94 -9.24
N VAL A 246 -12.24 23.53 -9.24
CA VAL A 246 -11.48 23.76 -8.01
C VAL A 246 -12.21 24.73 -7.10
N ASN A 247 -12.58 25.92 -7.60
CA ASN A 247 -13.28 26.94 -6.82
C ASN A 247 -14.61 26.42 -6.25
N GLY A 248 -15.41 25.72 -7.07
CA GLY A 248 -16.67 25.12 -6.64
C GLY A 248 -16.47 24.04 -5.56
N THR A 249 -15.43 23.21 -5.71
CA THR A 249 -15.11 22.20 -4.70
C THR A 249 -14.65 22.83 -3.40
N VAL A 250 -13.69 23.76 -3.45
CA VAL A 250 -13.15 24.44 -2.27
C VAL A 250 -14.26 25.18 -1.51
N ALA A 251 -15.13 25.91 -2.22
CA ALA A 251 -16.24 26.63 -1.60
C ALA A 251 -17.23 25.72 -0.85
N ALA A 252 -17.32 24.44 -1.24
CA ALA A 252 -18.18 23.45 -0.60
C ALA A 252 -17.54 22.75 0.63
N LEU A 253 -16.25 23.00 0.91
CA LEU A 253 -15.56 22.42 2.07
C LEU A 253 -15.84 23.20 3.36
N ALA A 254 -15.54 22.59 4.51
CA ALA A 254 -15.56 23.28 5.79
C ALA A 254 -14.51 24.44 5.83
N PRO A 255 -14.75 25.53 6.58
CA PRO A 255 -13.84 26.68 6.60
C PRO A 255 -12.38 26.33 6.95
N GLU A 256 -12.17 25.35 7.83
CA GLU A 256 -10.82 24.88 8.18
C GLU A 256 -10.11 24.25 6.97
N SER A 257 -10.80 23.37 6.24
CA SER A 257 -10.29 22.74 5.02
C SER A 257 -10.02 23.77 3.91
N GLN A 258 -10.88 24.78 3.78
CA GLN A 258 -10.67 25.89 2.85
C GLN A 258 -9.38 26.65 3.19
N ALA A 259 -9.17 26.97 4.47
CA ALA A 259 -7.98 27.67 4.93
C ALA A 259 -6.71 26.85 4.70
N LYS A 260 -6.74 25.53 4.95
CA LYS A 260 -5.60 24.62 4.67
C LYS A 260 -5.19 24.66 3.20
N LEU A 261 -6.15 24.45 2.28
CA LEU A 261 -5.88 24.45 0.84
C LEU A 261 -5.40 25.83 0.35
N THR A 262 -6.07 26.90 0.78
CA THR A 262 -5.72 28.27 0.35
C THR A 262 -4.36 28.69 0.89
N GLY A 263 -4.05 28.33 2.14
CA GLY A 263 -2.74 28.56 2.75
C GLY A 263 -1.63 27.84 1.99
N LEU A 264 -1.85 26.57 1.63
CA LEU A 264 -0.87 25.78 0.87
C LEU A 264 -0.61 26.36 -0.54
N MET A 265 -1.66 26.77 -1.25
CA MET A 265 -1.53 27.36 -2.60
C MET A 265 -0.85 28.74 -2.59
N SER A 266 -0.95 29.48 -1.47
CA SER A 266 -0.40 30.84 -1.35
C SER A 266 1.03 30.90 -0.77
N ALA A 267 1.45 29.83 -0.08
CA ALA A 267 2.84 29.64 0.36
C ALA A 267 3.76 29.38 -0.85
#